data_AF-A0A5N8YXR7-F1
#
_entry.id   AF-A0A5N8YXR7-F1
#
_cell.length_a   1.000
_cell.length_b   1.000
_cell.length_c   1.000
_cell.angle_alpha   90.00
_cell.angle_beta   90.00
_cell.angle_gamma   90.00
#
_symmetry.space_group_name_H-M   'P 1'
#
loop_
_entity.id
_entity.type
_entity.pdbx_description
1 polymer ?
#
loop_
_entity_poly.entity_id
_entity_poly.type
_entity_poly.pdbx_seq_one_letter_code
_entity_poly.pdbx_strand_id
1 'polypeptide(L)'
;MPGSIGSKEVNYLDHLCQFFDDEVADDELTALAVHAIANDIRRLKPAISQAVWDSRQGSGIGAENGTARLNEARQLQAMYAKALGEYRQITETKQPAEAVAGHAESDGGPKISGDCDSTGECL
;
A
#
# COMPACT_ATOMS: atom_id res chain seq x y z
N MET A 1 25.11 34.44 4.20
CA MET A 1 24.67 33.07 4.49
C MET A 1 23.63 32.69 3.45
N PRO A 2 23.83 31.68 2.59
CA PRO A 2 22.74 31.21 1.76
C PRO A 2 21.80 30.39 2.66
N GLY A 3 20.54 30.84 2.72
CA GLY A 3 19.48 30.16 3.44
C GLY A 3 19.35 28.72 2.95
N SER A 4 19.34 27.79 3.89
CA SER A 4 18.96 26.41 3.64
C SER A 4 17.53 26.44 3.10
N ILE A 5 17.39 26.31 1.77
CA ILE A 5 16.11 25.95 1.17
C ILE A 5 15.91 24.53 1.63
N GLY A 6 15.26 24.36 2.79
CA GLY A 6 14.77 23.07 3.20
C GLY A 6 13.89 22.60 2.05
N SER A 7 14.36 21.60 1.30
CA SER A 7 13.55 20.89 0.32
C SER A 7 12.36 20.38 1.09
N LYS A 8 11.27 21.15 1.11
CA LYS A 8 10.00 20.73 1.70
C LYS A 8 9.66 19.48 0.91
N GLU A 9 9.75 18.34 1.57
CA GLU A 9 9.45 17.07 0.95
C GLU A 9 7.99 17.16 0.48
N VAL A 10 7.80 17.33 -0.83
CA VAL A 10 6.48 17.53 -1.42
C VAL A 10 5.75 16.20 -1.27
N ASN A 11 4.69 16.19 -0.46
CA ASN A 11 3.86 15.00 -0.28
C ASN A 11 2.86 14.88 -1.45
N TYR A 12 2.24 13.70 -1.62
CA TYR A 12 1.32 13.48 -2.73
C TYR A 12 0.13 14.46 -2.77
N LEU A 13 -0.38 14.89 -1.61
CA LEU A 13 -1.45 15.88 -1.55
C LEU A 13 -0.99 17.25 -2.05
N ASP A 14 0.22 17.70 -1.70
CA ASP A 14 0.80 18.94 -2.21
C ASP A 14 0.94 18.90 -3.74
N HIS A 15 1.31 17.73 -4.29
CA HIS A 15 1.36 17.51 -5.73
C HIS A 15 -0.02 17.58 -6.39
N LEU A 16 -1.06 17.02 -5.77
CA LEU A 16 -2.43 17.11 -6.28
C LEU A 16 -2.92 18.56 -6.25
N CYS A 17 -2.71 19.29 -5.17
CA CYS A 17 -3.06 20.72 -5.09
C CYS A 17 -2.37 21.53 -6.20
N GLN A 18 -1.07 21.29 -6.44
CA GLN A 18 -0.35 21.95 -7.54
C GLN A 18 -0.86 21.56 -8.93
N PHE A 19 -1.29 20.31 -9.11
CA PHE A 19 -1.78 19.82 -10.40
C PHE A 19 -3.15 20.38 -10.74
N PHE A 20 -4.04 20.49 -9.75
CA PHE A 20 -5.41 20.96 -9.96
C PHE A 20 -5.55 22.49 -9.85
N ASP A 21 -4.50 23.24 -9.46
CA ASP A 21 -4.47 24.72 -9.45
C ASP A 21 -5.75 25.37 -8.88
N ASP A 22 -6.21 24.87 -7.73
CA ASP A 22 -7.43 25.29 -7.02
C ASP A 22 -8.77 25.07 -7.79
N GLU A 23 -8.78 24.31 -8.89
CA GLU A 23 -9.99 23.94 -9.64
C GLU A 23 -10.92 22.98 -8.88
N VAL A 24 -10.38 22.26 -7.90
CA VAL A 24 -11.07 21.22 -7.13
C VAL A 24 -11.05 21.59 -5.65
N ALA A 25 -12.14 21.32 -4.94
CA ALA A 25 -12.25 21.63 -3.52
C ALA A 25 -11.23 20.84 -2.68
N ASP A 26 -10.70 21.47 -1.63
CA ASP A 26 -9.65 20.91 -0.77
C ASP A 26 -10.03 19.58 -0.12
N ASP A 27 -11.30 19.39 0.22
CA ASP A 27 -11.86 18.17 0.79
C ASP A 27 -11.92 17.03 -0.23
N GLU A 28 -12.31 17.33 -1.47
CA GLU A 28 -12.28 16.38 -2.59
C GLU A 28 -10.85 15.94 -2.93
N LEU A 29 -9.89 16.89 -2.96
CA LEU A 29 -8.47 16.58 -3.14
C LEU A 29 -7.90 15.73 -2.01
N THR A 30 -8.30 16.01 -0.77
CA THR A 30 -7.89 15.22 0.40
C THR A 30 -8.44 13.80 0.31
N ALA A 31 -9.72 13.62 -0.05
CA ALA A 31 -10.31 12.29 -0.25
C ALA A 31 -9.62 11.52 -1.38
N LEU A 32 -9.34 12.19 -2.52
CA LEU A 32 -8.62 11.61 -3.64
C LEU A 32 -7.22 11.13 -3.23
N ALA A 33 -6.48 11.96 -2.49
CA ALA A 33 -5.16 11.61 -1.98
C ALA A 33 -5.19 10.37 -1.08
N VAL A 34 -6.13 10.33 -0.12
CA VAL A 34 -6.32 9.19 0.79
C VAL A 34 -6.62 7.92 0.00
N HIS A 35 -7.51 7.97 -1.00
CA HIS A 35 -7.85 6.82 -1.83
C HIS A 35 -6.68 6.30 -2.65
N ALA A 36 -5.96 7.19 -3.34
CA ALA A 36 -4.83 6.82 -4.17
C ALA A 36 -3.72 6.16 -3.33
N ILE A 37 -3.35 6.80 -2.21
CA ILE A 37 -2.30 6.29 -1.32
C ILE A 37 -2.73 4.96 -0.67
N ALA A 38 -3.98 4.83 -0.23
CA ALA A 38 -4.50 3.57 0.31
C ALA A 38 -4.43 2.42 -0.72
N ASN A 39 -4.72 2.71 -1.98
CA ASN A 39 -4.62 1.75 -3.06
C ASN A 39 -3.16 1.33 -3.32
N ASP A 40 -2.22 2.29 -3.29
CA ASP A 40 -0.79 2.00 -3.40
C ASP A 40 -0.29 1.11 -2.27
N ILE A 41 -0.65 1.42 -1.02
CA ILE A 41 -0.34 0.59 0.15
C ILE A 41 -0.86 -0.85 -0.06
N ARG A 42 -2.11 -1.01 -0.54
CA ARG A 42 -2.73 -2.32 -0.79
C ARG A 42 -1.98 -3.10 -1.87
N ARG A 43 -1.51 -2.43 -2.92
CA ARG A 43 -0.75 -3.04 -4.03
C ARG A 43 0.69 -3.40 -3.64
N LEU A 44 1.34 -2.58 -2.81
CA LEU A 44 2.74 -2.76 -2.43
C LEU A 44 2.95 -3.95 -1.48
N LYS A 45 2.04 -4.19 -0.53
CA LYS A 45 2.13 -5.32 0.42
C LYS A 45 2.33 -6.70 -0.25
N PRO A 46 1.48 -7.12 -1.21
CA PRO A 46 1.67 -8.39 -1.90
C PRO A 46 2.91 -8.37 -2.80
N ALA A 47 3.22 -7.25 -3.45
CA ALA A 47 4.40 -7.14 -4.32
C ALA A 47 5.72 -7.34 -3.53
N ILE A 48 5.83 -6.75 -2.34
CA ILE A 48 6.99 -6.96 -1.45
C ILE A 48 7.10 -8.43 -1.05
N SER A 49 5.98 -9.03 -0.63
CA SER A 49 5.93 -10.44 -0.22
C SER A 49 6.35 -11.37 -1.36
N GLN A 50 5.89 -11.09 -2.58
CA GLN A 50 6.26 -11.84 -3.78
C GLN A 50 7.75 -11.71 -4.10
N ALA A 51 8.30 -10.49 -4.09
CA ALA A 51 9.72 -10.27 -4.36
C ALA A 51 10.63 -10.98 -3.31
N VAL A 52 10.23 -11.00 -2.04
CA VAL A 52 10.93 -11.76 -0.99
C VAL A 52 10.83 -13.27 -1.23
N TRP A 53 9.65 -13.76 -1.62
CA TRP A 53 9.47 -15.16 -1.96
C TRP A 53 10.31 -15.59 -3.16
N ASP A 54 10.27 -14.83 -4.24
CA ASP A 54 11.02 -15.08 -5.47
C ASP A 54 12.53 -15.07 -5.24
N SER A 55 13.02 -14.21 -4.33
CA SER A 55 14.42 -14.24 -3.92
C SER A 55 14.84 -15.58 -3.32
N ARG A 56 13.98 -16.17 -2.47
CA ARG A 56 14.25 -17.48 -1.84
C ARG A 56 14.26 -18.59 -2.88
N GLN A 57 13.35 -18.53 -3.86
CA GLN A 57 13.31 -19.50 -4.96
C GLN A 57 14.52 -19.35 -5.90
N GLY A 58 14.93 -18.11 -6.20
CA GLY A 58 16.08 -17.80 -7.04
C GLY A 58 17.42 -18.31 -6.49
N SER A 59 17.49 -18.60 -5.19
CA SER A 59 18.67 -19.21 -4.55
C SER A 59 18.99 -20.62 -5.10
N GLY A 60 18.04 -21.29 -5.77
CA GLY A 60 18.27 -22.56 -6.48
C GLY A 60 18.67 -22.43 -7.96
N ILE A 61 18.49 -21.26 -8.58
CA ILE A 61 18.70 -21.02 -10.03
C ILE A 61 19.92 -20.11 -10.30
N GLY A 62 20.42 -19.41 -9.27
CA GLY A 62 21.65 -18.62 -9.32
C GLY A 62 21.60 -17.43 -8.34
N ALA A 63 22.69 -17.21 -7.59
CA ALA A 63 22.76 -16.21 -6.52
C ALA A 63 22.47 -14.77 -6.97
N GLU A 64 22.73 -14.44 -8.23
CA GLU A 64 22.50 -13.10 -8.81
C GLU A 64 21.00 -12.76 -8.92
N ASN A 65 20.17 -13.72 -9.32
CA ASN A 65 18.72 -13.55 -9.39
C ASN A 65 18.09 -13.36 -8.01
N GLY A 66 18.57 -14.11 -7.00
CA GLY A 66 18.10 -13.97 -5.62
C GLY A 66 18.39 -12.58 -5.04
N THR A 67 19.57 -12.02 -5.33
CA THR A 67 20.01 -10.70 -4.84
C THR A 67 19.24 -9.57 -5.51
N ALA A 68 18.99 -9.64 -6.82
CA ALA A 68 18.19 -8.66 -7.54
C ALA A 68 16.77 -8.54 -6.96
N ARG A 69 16.12 -9.68 -6.67
CA ARG A 69 14.78 -9.71 -6.06
C ARG A 69 14.73 -9.15 -4.64
N LEU A 70 15.79 -9.32 -3.83
CA LEU A 70 15.88 -8.65 -2.52
C LEU A 70 16.01 -7.14 -2.66
N ASN A 71 16.77 -6.67 -3.64
CA ASN A 71 16.89 -5.23 -3.88
C ASN A 71 15.56 -4.62 -4.35
N GLU A 72 14.82 -5.32 -5.22
CA GLU A 72 13.45 -4.95 -5.58
C GLU A 72 12.54 -4.88 -4.34
N ALA A 73 12.56 -5.92 -3.49
CA ALA A 73 11.77 -5.92 -2.25
C ALA A 73 12.11 -4.74 -1.33
N ARG A 74 13.39 -4.36 -1.21
CA ARG A 74 13.82 -3.19 -0.42
C ARG A 74 13.29 -1.87 -1.01
N GLN A 75 13.33 -1.72 -2.33
CA GLN A 75 12.79 -0.53 -3.00
C GLN A 75 11.28 -0.44 -2.81
N LEU A 76 10.55 -1.53 -3.00
CA LEU A 76 9.10 -1.60 -2.76
C LEU A 76 8.75 -1.31 -1.30
N GLN A 77 9.55 -1.81 -0.35
CA GLN A 77 9.40 -1.51 1.07
C GLN A 77 9.59 -0.01 1.37
N ALA A 78 10.59 0.63 0.75
CA ALA A 78 10.82 2.07 0.91
C ALA A 78 9.62 2.89 0.38
N MET A 79 9.09 2.52 -0.80
CA MET A 79 7.87 3.13 -1.34
C MET A 79 6.67 2.93 -0.40
N TYR A 80 6.52 1.73 0.16
CA TYR A 80 5.45 1.43 1.11
C TYR A 80 5.57 2.27 2.38
N ALA A 81 6.78 2.40 2.94
CA ALA A 81 7.02 3.20 4.13
C ALA A 81 6.70 4.69 3.89
N LYS A 82 7.08 5.22 2.72
CA LYS A 82 6.73 6.58 2.31
C LYS A 82 5.22 6.77 2.18
N ALA A 83 4.54 5.90 1.42
CA ALA A 83 3.09 5.95 1.24
C ALA A 83 2.34 5.86 2.59
N LEU A 84 2.79 5.00 3.50
CA LEU A 84 2.21 4.88 4.84
C LEU A 84 2.42 6.15 5.69
N GLY A 85 3.59 6.79 5.56
CA GLY A 85 3.89 8.07 6.20
C GLY A 85 2.95 9.18 5.71
N GLU A 86 2.79 9.30 4.39
CA GLU A 86 1.88 10.29 3.78
C GLU A 86 0.42 10.02 4.15
N TYR A 87 -0.01 8.75 4.12
CA TYR A 87 -1.35 8.35 4.52
C TYR A 87 -1.67 8.80 5.96
N ARG A 88 -0.75 8.53 6.90
CA ARG A 88 -0.90 8.94 8.30
C ARG A 88 -0.94 10.45 8.42
N GLN A 89 -0.02 11.15 7.77
CA GLN A 89 0.02 12.61 7.80
C GLN A 89 -1.30 13.22 7.33
N ILE A 90 -1.87 12.76 6.21
CA ILE A 90 -3.12 13.30 5.67
C ILE A 90 -4.32 12.98 6.58
N THR A 91 -4.42 11.73 7.04
CA THR A 91 -5.55 11.28 7.86
C THR A 91 -5.54 11.88 9.28
N GLU A 92 -4.36 12.19 9.84
CA GLU A 92 -4.23 12.84 11.14
C GLU A 92 -4.44 14.37 11.09
N THR A 93 -4.10 15.02 9.97
CA THR A 93 -4.10 16.50 9.88
C THR A 93 -5.31 17.12 9.21
N LYS A 94 -5.91 16.44 8.23
CA LYS A 94 -6.98 17.03 7.40
C LYS A 94 -8.36 16.40 7.58
N GLN A 95 -8.49 15.36 8.42
CA GLN A 95 -9.73 14.59 8.67
C GLN A 95 -10.64 14.54 7.42
N PRO A 96 -10.36 13.66 6.45
CA PRO A 96 -11.18 13.59 5.24
C PRO A 96 -12.65 13.50 5.64
N ALA A 97 -13.49 14.38 5.05
CA ALA A 97 -14.94 14.29 5.22
C ALA A 97 -15.37 12.86 4.92
N GLU A 98 -16.30 12.30 5.72
CA GLU A 98 -16.77 10.92 5.63
C GLU A 98 -17.27 10.55 4.22
N ALA A 99 -16.33 10.25 3.34
CA ALA A 99 -16.56 9.55 2.10
C ALA A 99 -15.76 8.27 2.22
N VAL A 100 -16.48 7.16 2.16
CA VAL A 100 -16.00 5.78 2.06
C VAL A 100 -15.88 5.02 3.39
N ALA A 101 -17.05 4.86 4.00
CA ALA A 101 -17.46 3.62 4.68
C ALA A 101 -17.49 2.42 3.69
N GLY A 102 -16.32 2.08 3.12
CA GLY A 102 -16.15 0.99 2.14
C GLY A 102 -14.94 0.11 2.44
N HIS A 103 -14.42 0.16 3.66
CA HIS A 103 -13.44 -0.80 4.19
C HIS A 103 -14.09 -1.67 5.27
N ALA A 104 -15.26 -2.23 4.95
CA ALA A 104 -15.58 -3.53 5.52
C ALA A 104 -14.59 -4.51 4.90
N GLU A 105 -13.62 -4.90 5.73
CA GLU A 105 -12.76 -6.05 5.49
C GLU A 105 -13.70 -7.19 5.07
N SER A 106 -13.61 -7.62 3.81
CA SER A 106 -14.31 -8.82 3.36
C SER A 106 -13.57 -10.00 3.96
N ASP A 107 -13.78 -10.18 5.26
CA ASP A 107 -13.37 -11.31 6.06
C ASP A 107 -14.29 -12.49 5.66
N GLY A 108 -14.00 -13.03 4.48
CA GLY A 108 -14.87 -13.95 3.76
C GLY A 108 -14.10 -14.80 2.75
N GLY A 109 -12.84 -15.13 3.04
CA GLY A 109 -12.26 -16.36 2.50
C GLY A 109 -13.14 -17.54 2.96
N PRO A 110 -13.39 -18.55 2.11
CA PRO A 110 -14.36 -19.60 2.40
C PRO A 110 -14.06 -20.20 3.78
N LYS A 111 -15.00 -20.05 4.70
CA LYS A 111 -15.02 -20.88 5.91
C LYS A 111 -15.10 -22.30 5.39
N ILE A 112 -13.99 -23.03 5.49
CA ILE A 112 -14.02 -24.48 5.46
C ILE A 112 -14.81 -24.85 6.71
N SER A 113 -16.14 -24.86 6.58
CA SER A 113 -17.04 -25.45 7.55
C SER A 113 -16.65 -26.92 7.56
N GLY A 114 -15.91 -27.30 8.60
CA GLY A 114 -15.70 -28.69 8.93
C GLY A 114 -17.05 -29.31 9.23
N ASP A 115 -17.65 -29.91 8.21
CA ASP A 115 -18.61 -30.99 8.39
C ASP A 115 -17.82 -32.29 8.25
N CYS A 116 -17.11 -32.61 9.32
CA CYS A 116 -16.69 -33.97 9.60
C CYS A 116 -17.96 -34.73 10.04
N ASP A 117 -18.84 -35.05 9.10
CA ASP A 117 -20.00 -35.88 9.39
C ASP A 117 -19.56 -37.34 9.44
N SER A 118 -19.30 -37.77 10.67
CA SER A 118 -19.02 -39.14 11.06
C SER A 118 -20.24 -40.03 10.79
N THR A 119 -20.39 -40.51 9.57
CA THR A 119 -21.09 -41.77 9.27
C THR A 119 -20.37 -42.52 8.15
N GLY A 120 -20.15 -43.82 8.39
CA GLY A 120 -19.23 -44.66 7.64
C GLY A 120 -19.59 -44.91 6.18
N GLU A 121 -18.56 -45.39 5.47
CA GLU A 121 -18.54 -46.13 4.21
C GLU A 121 -19.63 -45.84 3.17
N CYS A 122 -19.22 -45.43 1.97
CA CYS A 122 -19.76 -45.98 0.72
C CYS A 122 -18.86 -45.66 -0.50
N LEU A 123 -18.27 -46.74 -1.04
CA LEU A 123 -17.69 -47.01 -2.38
C LEU A 123 -16.54 -46.13 -2.92
#